data_AF-A0A496R4C4-F1
#
_entry.id   AF-A0A496R4C4-F1
#
_cell.length_a   1.000
_cell.length_b   1.000
_cell.length_c   1.000
_cell.angle_alpha   90.00
_cell.angle_beta   90.00
_cell.angle_gamma   90.00
#
_symmetry.space_group_name_H-M   'P 1'
#
loop_
_entity.id
_entity.type
_entity.pdbx_description
1 polymer ?
#
loop_
_entity_poly.entity_id
_entity_poly.type
_entity_poly.pdbx_seq_one_letter_code
_entity_poly.pdbx_strand_id
1 'polypeptide(L)'
;MENNLLPRVHQHLINELQVNTKTDRIFIITSILINIAILSANSALASETSWESVQSRSNLIIMFVFVALILVVNLVAEVGLIKGRQTRTRLLNGLIKMYRDYGVEGYYDESLLNSYKIRYSLFMLVVLFTGLTAIVIPFIALWGFSGTAV
;
A
#
# COMPACT_ATOMS: atom_id res chain seq x y z
N MET A 1 25.26 -21.73 29.90
CA MET A 1 23.87 -21.52 29.43
C MET A 1 23.76 -20.50 28.28
N GLU A 2 24.88 -19.96 27.79
CA GLU A 2 24.95 -18.90 26.76
C GLU A 2 24.75 -19.41 25.31
N ASN A 3 25.05 -20.69 25.05
CA ASN A 3 25.07 -21.29 23.70
C ASN A 3 23.69 -21.40 23.00
N ASN A 4 22.59 -21.02 23.67
CA ASN A 4 21.23 -21.12 23.13
C ASN A 4 20.58 -19.75 22.85
N LEU A 5 21.24 -18.63 23.16
CA LEU A 5 20.65 -17.29 23.00
C LEU A 5 20.78 -16.79 21.56
N LEU A 6 21.91 -17.06 20.90
CA LEU A 6 22.13 -16.65 19.52
C LEU A 6 21.13 -17.23 18.52
N PRO A 7 20.92 -18.57 18.49
CA PRO A 7 19.93 -19.15 17.60
C PRO A 7 18.53 -18.60 17.88
N ARG A 8 18.19 -18.29 19.14
CA ARG A 8 16.91 -17.68 19.51
C ARG A 8 16.75 -16.26 18.98
N VAL A 9 17.77 -15.41 19.11
CA VAL A 9 17.73 -14.03 18.60
C VAL A 9 17.68 -14.04 17.07
N HIS A 10 18.48 -14.88 16.42
CA HIS A 10 18.43 -15.06 14.96
C HIS A 10 17.02 -15.50 14.52
N GLN A 11 16.47 -16.56 15.13
CA GLN A 11 15.14 -17.06 14.79
C GLN A 11 14.06 -16.01 15.05
N HIS A 12 14.17 -15.24 16.13
CA HIS A 12 13.25 -14.16 16.43
C HIS A 12 13.31 -13.06 15.35
N LEU A 13 14.50 -12.62 14.94
CA LEU A 13 14.67 -11.63 13.87
C LEU A 13 14.11 -12.13 12.52
N ILE A 14 14.35 -13.39 12.18
CA ILE A 14 13.81 -14.01 10.97
C ILE A 14 12.27 -14.08 11.04
N ASN A 15 11.71 -14.47 12.18
CA ASN A 15 10.25 -14.51 12.37
C ASN A 15 9.63 -13.11 12.23
N GLU A 16 10.24 -12.08 12.82
CA GLU A 16 9.79 -10.69 12.70
C GLU A 16 9.85 -10.19 11.25
N LEU A 17 10.91 -10.54 10.49
CA LEU A 17 11.01 -10.22 9.07
C LEU A 17 9.91 -10.89 8.23
N GLN A 18 9.53 -12.13 8.56
CA GLN A 18 8.43 -12.82 7.90
C GLN A 18 7.07 -12.19 8.22
N VAL A 19 6.81 -11.88 9.50
CA VAL A 19 5.59 -11.19 9.93
C VAL A 19 5.46 -9.84 9.24
N ASN A 20 6.53 -9.04 9.25
CA ASN A 20 6.57 -7.76 8.55
C ASN A 20 6.21 -7.90 7.06
N THR A 21 6.78 -8.89 6.36
CA THR A 21 6.49 -9.15 4.94
C THR A 21 5.02 -9.54 4.69
N LYS A 22 4.41 -10.32 5.59
CA LYS A 22 3.00 -10.70 5.49
C LYS A 22 2.09 -9.50 5.66
N THR A 23 2.34 -8.67 6.67
CA THR A 23 1.56 -7.46 6.94
C THR A 23 1.64 -6.47 5.77
N ASP A 24 2.83 -6.26 5.20
CA ASP A 24 3.01 -5.39 4.03
C ASP A 24 2.19 -5.87 2.83
N ARG A 25 2.19 -7.18 2.56
CA ARG A 25 1.37 -7.77 1.48
C ARG A 25 -0.12 -7.54 1.71
N ILE A 26 -0.60 -7.66 2.95
CA ILE A 26 -2.01 -7.42 3.29
C ILE A 26 -2.38 -5.97 3.01
N PHE A 27 -1.57 -5.00 3.44
CA PHE A 27 -1.84 -3.58 3.16
C PHE A 27 -1.97 -3.31 1.66
N ILE A 28 -1.05 -3.85 0.85
CA ILE A 28 -1.05 -3.65 -0.62
C ILE A 28 -2.31 -4.26 -1.24
N ILE A 29 -2.58 -5.54 -0.95
CA ILE A 29 -3.71 -6.25 -1.57
C ILE A 29 -5.03 -5.62 -1.16
N THR A 30 -5.22 -5.33 0.12
CA THR A 30 -6.44 -4.71 0.63
C THR A 30 -6.65 -3.32 0.03
N SER A 31 -5.61 -2.50 -0.08
CA SER A 31 -5.72 -1.17 -0.70
C SER A 31 -6.09 -1.25 -2.18
N ILE A 32 -5.46 -2.13 -2.95
CA ILE A 32 -5.80 -2.33 -4.37
C ILE A 32 -7.25 -2.80 -4.54
N LEU A 33 -7.68 -3.78 -3.75
CA LEU A 33 -9.05 -4.32 -3.83
C LEU A 33 -10.09 -3.24 -3.49
N ILE A 34 -9.83 -2.44 -2.45
CA ILE A 34 -10.72 -1.32 -2.08
C ILE A 34 -10.74 -0.26 -3.19
N ASN A 35 -9.57 0.11 -3.74
CA ASN A 35 -9.49 1.09 -4.83
C ASN A 35 -10.32 0.64 -6.05
N ILE A 36 -10.23 -0.65 -6.44
CA ILE A 36 -11.00 -1.21 -7.55
C ILE A 36 -12.51 -1.23 -7.25
N ALA A 37 -12.89 -1.62 -6.03
CA ALA A 37 -14.29 -1.65 -5.63
C ALA A 37 -14.91 -0.24 -5.65
N ILE A 38 -14.19 0.74 -5.12
CA ILE A 38 -14.66 2.13 -5.11
C ILE A 38 -14.66 2.72 -6.52
N LEU A 39 -13.63 2.46 -7.34
CA LEU A 39 -13.62 2.87 -8.74
C LEU A 39 -14.88 2.37 -9.46
N SER A 40 -15.22 1.09 -9.30
CA SER A 40 -16.40 0.49 -9.91
C SER A 40 -17.69 1.17 -9.44
N ALA A 41 -17.85 1.34 -8.13
CA ALA A 41 -19.02 1.98 -7.54
C ALA A 41 -19.17 3.45 -7.98
N ASN A 42 -18.08 4.23 -7.89
CA ASN A 42 -18.08 5.64 -8.28
C ASN A 42 -18.30 5.81 -9.79
N SER A 43 -17.78 4.92 -10.63
CA SER A 43 -18.01 5.00 -12.08
C SER A 43 -19.46 4.71 -12.44
N ALA A 44 -20.10 3.74 -11.77
CA ALA A 44 -21.53 3.46 -11.96
C ALA A 44 -22.38 4.66 -11.52
N LEU A 45 -22.13 5.20 -10.33
CA LEU A 45 -22.84 6.39 -9.82
C LEU A 45 -22.65 7.61 -10.75
N ALA A 46 -21.44 7.82 -11.29
CA ALA A 46 -21.16 8.92 -12.21
C ALA A 46 -21.97 8.80 -13.51
N SER A 47 -22.19 7.58 -14.02
CA SER A 47 -22.97 7.36 -15.25
C SER A 47 -24.47 7.65 -15.12
N GLU A 48 -25.00 7.58 -13.90
CA GLU A 48 -26.41 7.84 -13.58
C GLU A 48 -26.67 9.27 -13.08
N THR A 49 -25.61 10.08 -12.96
CA THR A 49 -25.69 11.43 -12.37
C THR A 49 -25.82 12.49 -13.45
N SER A 50 -26.95 13.20 -13.50
CA SER A 50 -27.19 14.37 -14.35
C SER A 50 -27.41 15.64 -13.50
N TRP A 51 -27.01 16.81 -14.00
CA TRP A 51 -27.04 18.05 -13.20
C TRP A 51 -28.46 18.55 -12.86
N GLU A 52 -29.51 17.98 -13.46
CA GLU A 52 -30.89 18.47 -13.34
C GLU A 52 -31.71 17.82 -12.20
N SER A 53 -31.30 16.67 -11.65
CA SER A 53 -32.16 15.89 -10.73
C SER A 53 -31.76 15.95 -9.24
N VAL A 54 -32.74 15.81 -8.35
CA VAL A 54 -32.50 15.71 -6.88
C VAL A 54 -31.71 14.45 -6.52
N GLN A 55 -31.95 13.33 -7.22
CA GLN A 55 -31.21 12.07 -7.06
C GLN A 55 -29.70 12.27 -7.25
N SER A 56 -29.33 13.16 -8.18
CA SER A 56 -27.95 13.47 -8.51
C SER A 56 -27.20 14.20 -7.41
N ARG A 57 -27.89 14.97 -6.55
CA ARG A 57 -27.25 15.57 -5.36
C ARG A 57 -26.83 14.51 -4.33
N SER A 58 -27.67 13.50 -4.11
CA SER A 58 -27.34 12.38 -3.22
C SER A 58 -26.18 11.55 -3.76
N ASN A 59 -26.18 11.25 -5.07
CA ASN A 59 -25.10 10.50 -5.72
C ASN A 59 -23.75 11.23 -5.62
N LEU A 60 -23.72 12.55 -5.82
CA LEU A 60 -22.51 13.36 -5.65
C LEU A 60 -21.95 13.28 -4.22
N ILE A 61 -22.81 13.38 -3.21
CA ILE A 61 -22.38 13.25 -1.80
C ILE A 61 -21.76 11.87 -1.56
N ILE A 62 -22.40 10.80 -2.04
CA ILE A 62 -21.88 9.43 -1.91
C ILE A 62 -20.50 9.30 -2.59
N MET A 63 -20.34 9.87 -3.79
CA MET A 63 -19.05 9.87 -4.49
C MET A 63 -17.96 10.59 -3.68
N PHE A 64 -18.25 11.75 -3.09
CA PHE A 64 -17.29 12.45 -2.23
C PHE A 64 -16.93 11.65 -0.96
N VAL A 65 -17.90 10.96 -0.35
CA VAL A 65 -17.64 10.07 0.78
C VAL A 65 -16.71 8.92 0.36
N PHE A 66 -16.94 8.33 -0.81
CA PHE A 66 -16.07 7.29 -1.35
C PHE A 66 -14.67 7.79 -1.71
N VAL A 67 -14.54 9.02 -2.23
CA VAL A 67 -13.23 9.66 -2.44
C VAL A 67 -12.51 9.87 -1.11
N ALA A 68 -13.20 10.35 -0.07
CA ALA A 68 -12.61 10.49 1.26
C ALA A 68 -12.12 9.13 1.82
N LEU A 69 -12.89 8.06 1.59
CA LEU A 69 -12.49 6.70 1.96
C LEU A 69 -11.24 6.23 1.20
N ILE A 70 -11.15 6.48 -0.12
CA ILE A 70 -9.94 6.18 -0.93
C ILE A 70 -8.72 6.88 -0.33
N LEU A 71 -8.84 8.16 0.01
CA LEU A 71 -7.74 8.94 0.57
C LEU A 71 -7.25 8.34 1.89
N VAL A 72 -8.17 8.00 2.80
CA VAL A 72 -7.83 7.40 4.10
C VAL A 72 -7.17 6.03 3.91
N VAL A 73 -7.74 5.16 3.07
CA VAL A 73 -7.22 3.80 2.87
C VAL A 73 -5.83 3.81 2.23
N ASN A 74 -5.62 4.62 1.19
CA ASN A 74 -4.29 4.74 0.58
C ASN A 74 -3.28 5.37 1.54
N LEU A 75 -3.68 6.38 2.33
CA LEU A 75 -2.80 6.96 3.35
C LEU A 75 -2.36 5.90 4.38
N VAL A 76 -3.30 5.09 4.88
CA VAL A 76 -2.98 4.01 5.83
C VAL A 76 -2.05 2.98 5.20
N ALA A 77 -2.29 2.59 3.95
CA ALA A 77 -1.43 1.66 3.23
C ALA A 77 -0.01 2.20 3.01
N GLU A 78 0.12 3.45 2.57
CA GLU A 78 1.41 4.13 2.38
C GLU A 78 2.19 4.25 3.70
N VAL A 79 1.54 4.73 4.76
CA VAL A 79 2.17 4.83 6.09
C VAL A 79 2.57 3.44 6.60
N GLY A 80 1.72 2.44 6.39
CA GLY A 80 2.00 1.03 6.72
C GLY A 80 3.27 0.52 6.03
N LEU A 81 3.37 0.72 4.71
CA LEU A 81 4.52 0.31 3.90
C LEU A 81 5.80 1.07 4.26
N ILE A 82 5.72 2.37 4.53
CA ILE A 82 6.86 3.17 4.96
C ILE A 82 7.40 2.64 6.30
N LYS A 83 6.51 2.41 7.28
CA LYS A 83 6.90 1.83 8.56
C LYS A 83 7.43 0.40 8.40
N GLY A 84 6.81 -0.40 7.52
CA GLY A 84 7.25 -1.76 7.21
C GLY A 84 8.69 -1.79 6.68
N ARG A 85 8.99 -0.93 5.69
CA ARG A 85 10.33 -0.73 5.14
C ARG A 85 11.35 -0.33 6.21
N GLN A 86 11.00 0.59 7.11
CA GLN A 86 11.88 1.03 8.19
C GLN A 86 12.18 -0.11 9.16
N THR A 87 11.17 -0.85 9.60
CA THR A 87 11.32 -2.00 10.49
C THR A 87 12.20 -3.08 9.85
N ARG A 88 11.93 -3.45 8.59
CA ARG A 88 12.74 -4.43 7.86
C ARG A 88 14.21 -4.02 7.78
N THR A 89 14.48 -2.75 7.48
CA THR A 89 15.85 -2.22 7.40
C THR A 89 16.56 -2.34 8.75
N ARG A 90 15.88 -2.00 9.85
CA ARG A 90 16.45 -2.12 11.21
C ARG A 90 16.75 -3.57 11.58
N LEU A 91 15.83 -4.50 11.28
CA LEU A 91 15.99 -5.93 11.55
C LEU A 91 17.15 -6.53 10.74
N LEU A 92 17.24 -6.21 9.45
CA LEU A 92 18.33 -6.69 8.59
C LEU A 92 19.69 -6.11 9.01
N ASN A 93 19.76 -4.83 9.39
CA ASN A 93 20.99 -4.24 9.93
C ASN A 93 21.41 -4.94 11.23
N GLY A 94 20.45 -5.33 12.08
CA GLY A 94 20.70 -6.14 13.27
C GLY A 94 21.29 -7.51 12.92
N LEU A 95 20.74 -8.19 11.91
CA LEU A 95 21.26 -9.48 11.43
C LEU A 95 22.67 -9.35 10.83
N ILE A 96 22.93 -8.34 10.00
CA ILE A 96 24.27 -8.12 9.41
C ILE A 96 25.29 -7.85 10.50
N LYS A 97 24.94 -7.02 11.49
CA LYS A 97 25.82 -6.78 12.65
C LYS A 97 26.13 -8.09 13.38
N MET A 98 25.12 -8.90 13.65
CA MET A 98 25.29 -10.22 14.26
C MET A 98 26.19 -11.13 13.42
N TYR A 99 26.06 -11.12 12.09
CA TYR A 99 26.93 -11.93 11.23
C TYR A 99 28.38 -11.48 11.25
N ARG A 100 28.62 -10.17 11.32
CA ARG A 100 29.97 -9.61 11.44
C ARG A 100 30.62 -9.94 12.78
N ASP A 101 29.86 -9.84 13.86
CA ASP A 101 30.36 -10.17 15.20
C ASP A 101 30.78 -11.66 15.32
N TYR A 102 30.29 -12.52 14.42
CA TYR A 102 30.58 -13.97 14.37
C TYR A 102 31.46 -14.38 13.17
N GLY A 103 31.98 -13.43 12.39
CA GLY A 103 32.89 -13.69 11.27
C GLY A 103 32.26 -14.46 10.10
N VAL A 104 30.93 -14.40 9.95
CA VAL A 104 30.19 -15.06 8.85
C VAL A 104 29.67 -14.06 7.81
N GLU A 105 30.19 -12.83 7.80
CA GLU A 105 29.82 -11.76 6.88
C GLU A 105 29.98 -12.11 5.39
N GLY A 106 30.97 -12.95 5.03
CA GLY A 106 31.23 -13.35 3.64
C GLY A 106 30.11 -14.16 2.98
N TYR A 107 29.13 -14.64 3.76
CA TYR A 107 27.97 -15.37 3.25
C TYR A 107 26.77 -14.47 2.95
N TYR A 108 26.84 -13.16 3.24
CA TYR A 108 25.74 -12.23 3.05
C TYR A 108 26.14 -11.01 2.22
N ASP A 109 25.42 -10.77 1.12
CA ASP A 109 25.62 -9.60 0.28
C ASP A 109 24.74 -8.42 0.75
N GLU A 110 25.36 -7.30 1.10
CA GLU A 110 24.68 -6.07 1.48
C GLU A 110 23.80 -5.48 0.37
N SER A 111 24.06 -5.82 -0.89
CA SER A 111 23.24 -5.42 -2.06
C SER A 111 21.77 -5.87 -1.93
N LEU A 112 21.52 -6.94 -1.16
CA LEU A 112 20.17 -7.42 -0.85
C LEU A 112 19.33 -6.37 -0.13
N LEU A 113 19.94 -5.55 0.74
CA LEU A 113 19.26 -4.44 1.42
C LEU A 113 18.70 -3.42 0.43
N ASN A 114 19.46 -3.13 -0.63
CA ASN A 114 19.07 -2.17 -1.65
C ASN A 114 17.91 -2.70 -2.50
N SER A 115 17.95 -3.97 -2.88
CA SER A 115 16.87 -4.66 -3.61
C SER A 115 15.53 -4.58 -2.86
N TYR A 116 15.54 -4.68 -1.52
CA TYR A 116 14.31 -4.52 -0.74
C TYR A 116 13.73 -3.10 -0.82
N LYS A 117 14.58 -2.06 -0.77
CA LYS A 117 14.11 -0.67 -0.89
C LYS A 117 13.38 -0.42 -2.20
N ILE A 118 13.92 -0.93 -3.31
CA ILE A 118 13.32 -0.81 -4.65
C ILE A 118 11.94 -1.46 -4.67
N ARG A 119 11.82 -2.69 -4.12
CA ARG A 119 10.54 -3.40 -4.05
C ARG A 119 9.46 -2.60 -3.32
N TYR A 120 9.79 -1.97 -2.19
CA TYR A 120 8.84 -1.11 -1.48
C TYR A 120 8.41 0.10 -2.31
N SER A 121 9.34 0.77 -2.99
CA SER A 121 9.01 1.90 -3.85
C SER A 121 8.07 1.50 -4.99
N LEU A 122 8.28 0.33 -5.61
CA LEU A 122 7.40 -0.17 -6.66
C LEU A 122 5.97 -0.43 -6.14
N PHE A 123 5.83 -1.00 -4.95
CA PHE A 123 4.50 -1.26 -4.38
C PHE A 123 3.76 0.00 -3.95
N MET A 124 4.46 0.95 -3.30
CA MET A 124 3.89 2.26 -2.98
C MET A 124 3.43 2.96 -4.26
N LEU A 125 4.24 2.92 -5.33
CA LEU A 125 3.85 3.48 -6.62
C LEU A 125 2.56 2.84 -7.15
N VAL A 126 2.43 1.51 -7.13
CA VAL A 126 1.20 0.84 -7.59
C VAL A 126 -0.02 1.24 -6.74
N VAL A 127 0.11 1.26 -5.41
CA VAL A 127 -0.97 1.67 -4.51
C VAL A 127 -1.40 3.11 -4.78
N LEU A 128 -0.45 4.04 -4.89
CA LEU A 128 -0.70 5.44 -5.21
C LEU A 128 -1.43 5.60 -6.54
N PHE A 129 -0.94 4.98 -7.62
CA PHE A 129 -1.54 5.13 -8.95
C PHE A 129 -2.93 4.48 -9.03
N THR A 130 -3.13 3.31 -8.40
CA THR A 130 -4.48 2.70 -8.34
C THR A 130 -5.45 3.60 -7.59
N GLY A 131 -5.03 4.20 -6.46
CA GLY A 131 -5.84 5.17 -5.72
C GLY A 131 -6.15 6.42 -6.54
N LEU A 132 -5.18 6.97 -7.26
CA LEU A 132 -5.38 8.11 -8.15
C LEU A 132 -6.38 7.79 -9.26
N THR A 133 -6.27 6.64 -9.91
CA THR A 133 -7.23 6.23 -10.96
C THR A 133 -8.64 6.06 -10.42
N ALA A 134 -8.78 5.53 -9.20
CA ALA A 134 -10.07 5.36 -8.52
C ALA A 134 -10.76 6.70 -8.20
N ILE A 135 -9.99 7.79 -8.10
CA ILE A 135 -10.49 9.15 -7.93
C ILE A 135 -10.78 9.78 -9.30
N VAL A 136 -9.78 9.80 -10.19
CA VAL A 136 -9.81 10.59 -11.43
C VAL A 136 -10.86 10.08 -12.43
N ILE A 137 -10.97 8.76 -12.64
CA ILE A 137 -11.83 8.20 -13.68
C ILE A 137 -13.32 8.55 -13.46
N PRO A 138 -13.92 8.38 -12.26
CA PRO A 138 -15.30 8.76 -12.02
C PRO A 138 -15.60 10.25 -12.29
N PHE A 139 -14.66 11.14 -11.97
CA PHE A 139 -14.83 12.57 -12.26
C PHE A 139 -14.73 12.87 -13.75
N ILE A 140 -13.84 12.20 -14.48
CA ILE A 140 -13.81 12.29 -15.95
C ILE A 140 -15.14 11.80 -16.54
N ALA A 141 -15.67 10.67 -16.05
CA ALA A 141 -16.95 10.14 -16.52
C ALA A 141 -18.11 11.11 -16.27
N LEU A 142 -18.15 11.70 -15.06
CA LEU A 142 -19.14 12.71 -14.68
C LEU A 142 -19.11 13.94 -15.61
N TRP A 143 -17.91 14.43 -15.95
CA TRP A 143 -17.75 15.62 -16.80
C TRP A 143 -17.93 15.31 -18.30
N GLY A 144 -17.40 14.18 -18.76
CA GLY A 144 -17.44 13.75 -20.16
C GLY A 144 -18.86 13.46 -20.66
N PHE A 145 -19.74 12.92 -19.81
CA PHE A 145 -21.15 12.72 -20.16
C PHE A 145 -21.96 14.03 -20.16
N SER A 146 -21.53 15.05 -19.41
CA SER A 146 -22.24 16.33 -19.36
C SER A 146 -22.03 17.19 -20.62
N GLY A 147 -21.04 16.88 -21.46
CA GLY A 147 -20.68 17.64 -22.66
C GLY A 147 -21.39 17.23 -23.96
N THR A 148 -22.16 16.14 -23.97
CA THR A 148 -22.83 15.62 -25.20
C THR A 148 -24.34 15.88 -25.24
N ALA A 149 -24.86 16.78 -24.41
CA ALA A 149 -26.22 17.30 -24.55
C ALA A 149 -26.21 18.52 -25.49
N VAL A 150 -26.12 18.27 -26.80
CA VAL A 150 -26.49 19.21 -27.88
C VAL A 150 -27.45 18.49 -28.80
#